data_AF-A0A6I9NET9-F1
#
_entry.id   AF-A0A6I9NET9-F1
#
_cell.length_a   1.000
_cell.length_b   1.000
_cell.length_c   1.000
_cell.angle_alpha   90.00
_cell.angle_beta   90.00
_cell.angle_gamma   90.00
#
_symmetry.space_group_name_H-M   'P 1'
#
loop_
_entity.id
_entity.type
_entity.pdbx_description
1 polymer ?
#
loop_
_entity_poly.entity_id
_entity_poly.type
_entity_poly.pdbx_seq_one_letter_code
_entity_poly.pdbx_strand_id
1 'polypeptide(L)'
;MDCCDIKAPFVAGQLDLCLQNPQVYTPVLVGFNPTHQARDEPIPGCSFTFRSVVQRMEELAKSQKAFLINPAVGPEAISGSSRMKGGSATKILLEVVLSAAHAAAFTHTPITQ
;
A
#
# COMPACT_ATOMS: atom_id res chain seq x y z
N MET A 1 -0.60 -5.90 1.04
CA MET A 1 -1.56 -6.25 -0.03
C MET A 1 -1.33 -5.30 -1.20
N ASP A 2 -1.38 -5.81 -2.44
CA ASP A 2 -1.28 -4.99 -3.66
C ASP A 2 -2.68 -4.51 -4.09
N CYS A 3 -2.81 -3.21 -4.29
CA CYS A 3 -3.94 -2.64 -5.00
C CYS A 3 -3.39 -1.60 -6.00
N CYS A 4 -2.97 -2.07 -7.18
CA CYS A 4 -2.41 -1.23 -8.23
C CYS A 4 -3.20 0.06 -8.44
N ASP A 5 -4.53 -0.02 -8.39
CA ASP A 5 -5.42 1.14 -8.59
C ASP A 5 -5.88 1.87 -7.32
N ILE A 6 -5.64 1.35 -6.11
CA ILE A 6 -6.11 1.91 -4.82
C ILE A 6 -7.67 1.95 -4.76
N LYS A 7 -8.31 0.82 -5.12
CA LYS A 7 -9.78 0.71 -5.25
C LYS A 7 -10.41 -0.57 -4.69
N ALA A 8 -9.63 -1.58 -4.33
CA ALA A 8 -10.13 -2.90 -3.96
C ALA A 8 -10.77 -2.90 -2.55
N PRO A 9 -12.09 -3.11 -2.41
CA PRO A 9 -12.76 -3.08 -1.10
C PRO A 9 -12.18 -4.07 -0.08
N PHE A 10 -11.73 -5.24 -0.56
CA PHE A 10 -11.08 -6.25 0.26
C PHE A 10 -9.82 -5.71 0.96
N VAL A 11 -8.97 -4.99 0.23
CA VAL A 11 -7.75 -4.38 0.79
C VAL A 11 -8.10 -3.23 1.73
N ALA A 12 -9.10 -2.41 1.40
CA ALA A 12 -9.58 -1.35 2.28
C ALA A 12 -10.02 -1.89 3.64
N GLY A 13 -10.79 -2.99 3.67
CA GLY A 13 -11.23 -3.61 4.92
C GLY A 13 -10.10 -4.17 5.77
N GLN A 14 -9.07 -4.77 5.14
CA GLN A 14 -7.89 -5.24 5.87
C GLN A 14 -7.10 -4.08 6.49
N LEU A 15 -6.90 -3.00 5.73
CA LEU A 15 -6.21 -1.82 6.20
C LEU A 15 -6.99 -1.12 7.31
N ASP A 16 -8.32 -1.00 7.18
CA ASP A 16 -9.18 -0.45 8.21
C ASP A 16 -9.07 -1.25 9.52
N LEU A 17 -9.08 -2.59 9.45
CA LEU A 17 -8.87 -3.45 10.62
C LEU A 17 -7.48 -3.22 11.26
N CYS A 18 -6.42 -3.11 10.46
CA CYS A 18 -5.08 -2.82 10.98
C CYS A 18 -5.03 -1.46 11.68
N LEU A 19 -5.68 -0.43 11.10
CA LEU A 19 -5.73 0.92 11.64
C LEU A 19 -6.47 1.00 12.99
N GLN A 20 -7.47 0.14 13.19
CA GLN A 20 -8.17 0.02 14.49
C GLN A 20 -7.33 -0.67 15.57
N ASN A 21 -6.26 -1.39 15.18
CA ASN A 21 -5.44 -2.22 16.06
C ASN A 21 -3.93 -1.92 15.92
N PRO A 22 -3.50 -0.65 16.11
CA PRO A 22 -2.12 -0.23 15.82
C PRO A 22 -1.06 -0.81 16.77
N GLN A 23 -1.47 -1.39 17.90
CA GLN A 23 -0.56 -2.09 18.81
C GLN A 23 -0.12 -3.47 18.28
N VAL A 24 -0.86 -4.01 17.31
CA VAL A 24 -0.64 -5.34 16.74
C VAL A 24 -0.14 -5.26 15.30
N TYR A 25 -0.65 -4.29 14.52
CA TYR A 25 -0.39 -4.21 13.09
C TYR A 25 0.27 -2.89 12.70
N THR A 26 1.22 -2.98 11.76
CA THR A 26 1.76 -1.84 11.03
C THR A 26 1.26 -1.93 9.57
N PRO A 27 0.25 -1.14 9.17
CA PRO A 27 -0.33 -1.26 7.84
C PRO A 27 0.60 -0.67 6.76
N VAL A 28 0.77 -1.42 5.68
CA VAL A 28 1.52 -1.01 4.48
C VAL A 28 0.62 -1.15 3.25
N LEU A 29 0.36 -0.03 2.57
CA LEU A 29 -0.36 0.01 1.29
C LEU A 29 0.66 0.07 0.15
N VAL A 30 0.55 -0.85 -0.79
CA VAL A 30 1.26 -0.82 -2.08
C VAL A 30 0.26 -0.58 -3.19
N GLY A 31 0.50 0.45 -3.99
CA GLY A 31 -0.31 0.81 -5.17
C GLY A 31 0.51 1.64 -6.15
N PHE A 32 -0.06 2.11 -7.25
CA PHE A 32 0.69 2.91 -8.24
C PHE A 32 -0.03 4.17 -8.71
N ASN A 33 -1.10 4.54 -8.00
CA ASN A 33 -1.81 5.79 -8.18
C ASN A 33 -1.49 6.76 -7.03
N PRO A 34 -1.54 8.07 -7.27
CA PRO A 34 -1.58 9.06 -6.20
C PRO A 34 -2.75 8.80 -5.24
N THR A 35 -2.55 9.05 -3.94
CA THR A 35 -3.54 8.83 -2.88
C THR A 35 -4.85 9.57 -3.10
N HIS A 36 -4.79 10.78 -3.66
CA HIS A 36 -5.99 11.57 -3.98
C HIS A 36 -6.87 10.93 -5.06
N GLN A 37 -6.37 9.96 -5.84
CA GLN A 37 -7.13 9.19 -6.84
C GLN A 37 -7.75 7.91 -6.29
N ALA A 38 -7.58 7.63 -5.00
CA ALA A 38 -8.21 6.51 -4.33
C ALA A 38 -9.74 6.58 -4.46
N ARG A 39 -10.38 5.41 -4.52
CA ARG A 39 -11.82 5.27 -4.70
C ARG A 39 -12.61 5.91 -3.56
N ASP A 40 -13.47 6.88 -3.88
CA ASP A 40 -14.32 7.57 -2.89
C ASP A 40 -15.78 7.09 -2.90
N GLU A 41 -16.14 6.14 -3.76
CA GLU A 41 -17.49 5.56 -3.68
C GLU A 41 -17.65 4.69 -2.43
N PRO A 42 -18.86 4.67 -1.81
CA PRO A 42 -19.16 3.81 -0.68
C PRO A 42 -18.89 2.34 -0.99
N ILE A 43 -18.28 1.64 -0.05
CA ILE A 43 -18.16 0.18 -0.09
C ILE A 43 -19.43 -0.41 0.57
N PRO A 44 -20.21 -1.26 -0.12
CA PRO A 44 -21.42 -1.85 0.45
C PRO A 44 -21.14 -2.58 1.77
N GLY A 45 -21.90 -2.24 2.82
CA GLY A 45 -21.74 -2.82 4.16
C GLY A 45 -20.60 -2.25 5.00
N CYS A 46 -19.86 -1.25 4.51
CA CYS A 46 -18.81 -0.57 5.26
C CYS A 46 -19.19 0.89 5.55
N SER A 47 -18.69 1.43 6.67
CA SER A 47 -18.84 2.85 7.05
C SER A 47 -17.74 3.75 6.45
N PHE A 48 -16.85 3.20 5.63
CA PHE A 48 -15.69 3.88 5.07
C PHE A 48 -15.61 3.71 3.55
N THR A 49 -14.85 4.61 2.90
CA THR A 49 -14.45 4.51 1.49
C THR A 49 -12.99 4.06 1.43
N PHE A 50 -12.50 3.60 0.28
CA PHE A 50 -11.06 3.32 0.14
C PHE A 50 -10.26 4.61 0.42
N ARG A 51 -10.73 5.74 -0.10
CA ARG A 51 -10.10 7.05 0.09
C ARG A 51 -10.01 7.45 1.56
N SER A 52 -11.05 7.25 2.36
CA SER A 52 -11.00 7.61 3.79
C SER A 52 -10.07 6.69 4.60
N VAL A 53 -9.87 5.45 4.17
CA VAL A 53 -8.81 4.58 4.72
C VAL A 53 -7.42 5.11 4.38
N VAL A 54 -7.19 5.48 3.11
CA VAL A 54 -5.91 6.02 2.63
C VAL A 54 -5.55 7.31 3.35
N GLN A 55 -6.50 8.24 3.51
CA GLN A 55 -6.27 9.50 4.23
C GLN A 55 -5.84 9.27 5.69
N ARG A 56 -6.46 8.30 6.38
CA ARG A 56 -6.03 7.91 7.73
C ARG A 56 -4.61 7.32 7.74
N MET A 57 -4.25 6.54 6.73
CA MET A 57 -2.88 6.05 6.58
C MET A 57 -1.89 7.19 6.32
N GLU A 58 -2.23 8.18 5.49
CA GLU A 58 -1.37 9.35 5.21
C GLU A 58 -1.05 10.14 6.49
N GLU A 59 -2.04 10.33 7.37
CA GLU A 59 -1.82 11.00 8.65
C GLU A 59 -0.86 10.20 9.54
N LEU A 60 -1.05 8.88 9.63
CA LEU A 60 -0.18 8.00 10.43
C LEU A 60 1.22 7.84 9.83
N ALA A 61 1.38 7.96 8.52
CA ALA A 61 2.68 7.90 7.85
C ALA A 61 3.62 9.03 8.29
N LYS A 62 3.09 10.21 8.63
CA LYS A 62 3.87 11.33 9.19
C LYS A 62 4.60 10.96 10.49
N SER A 63 4.06 9.99 11.23
CA SER A 63 4.61 9.48 12.49
C SER A 63 5.16 8.06 12.38
N GLN A 64 5.38 7.56 11.15
CA GLN A 64 5.91 6.22 10.87
C GLN A 64 5.07 5.07 11.48
N LYS A 65 3.77 5.28 11.64
CA LYS A 65 2.81 4.27 12.14
C LYS A 65 2.07 3.53 11.03
N ALA A 66 2.20 4.00 9.80
CA ALA A 66 1.66 3.39 8.59
C ALA A 66 2.58 3.75 7.42
N PHE A 67 2.56 2.97 6.35
CA PHE A 67 3.38 3.24 5.17
C PHE A 67 2.55 3.16 3.89
N LEU A 68 2.76 4.12 3.00
CA LEU A 68 2.21 4.11 1.65
C LEU A 68 3.37 4.07 0.69
N ILE A 69 3.44 3.02 -0.14
CA ILE A 69 4.46 2.84 -1.16
C ILE A 69 3.74 2.89 -2.50
N ASN A 70 3.66 4.08 -3.07
CA ASN A 70 2.87 4.34 -4.28
C ASN A 70 3.62 5.09 -5.39
N PRO A 71 4.73 4.52 -5.92
CA PRO A 71 5.47 5.13 -7.00
C PRO A 71 4.61 5.20 -8.28
N ALA A 72 4.70 6.31 -9.01
CA ALA A 72 4.03 6.45 -10.29
C ALA A 72 4.74 5.60 -11.36
N VAL A 73 4.08 4.55 -11.85
CA VAL A 73 4.61 3.70 -12.95
C VAL A 73 4.08 4.12 -14.33
N GLY A 74 3.11 5.04 -14.37
CA GLY A 74 2.42 5.50 -15.57
C GLY A 74 1.37 4.50 -16.08
N PRO A 75 0.55 4.89 -17.07
CA PRO A 75 -0.56 4.07 -17.54
C PRO A 75 -0.09 2.75 -18.16
N GLU A 76 -0.97 1.75 -18.12
CA GLU A 76 -0.77 0.48 -18.80
C GLU A 76 -0.87 0.63 -20.32
N ALA A 77 -0.11 -0.18 -21.07
CA ALA A 77 -0.23 -0.23 -22.52
C ALA A 77 -1.62 -0.69 -22.97
N ILE A 78 -2.23 -1.60 -22.19
CA ILE A 78 -3.64 -1.97 -22.27
C ILE A 78 -4.33 -1.43 -21.03
N SER A 79 -5.19 -0.42 -21.19
CA SER A 79 -5.87 0.26 -20.07
C SER A 79 -6.55 -0.74 -19.12
N GLY A 80 -6.30 -0.59 -17.82
CA GLY A 80 -6.83 -1.46 -16.77
C GLY A 80 -6.16 -2.84 -16.63
N SER A 81 -5.16 -3.18 -17.47
CA SER A 81 -4.43 -4.45 -17.38
C SER A 81 -3.35 -4.43 -16.29
N SER A 82 -3.76 -4.26 -15.04
CA SER A 82 -2.88 -4.14 -13.86
C SER A 82 -1.88 -5.30 -13.68
N ARG A 83 -2.16 -6.48 -14.26
CA ARG A 83 -1.22 -7.62 -14.27
C ARG A 83 0.07 -7.37 -15.06
N MET A 84 0.14 -6.31 -15.86
CA MET A 84 1.30 -5.98 -16.69
C MET A 84 2.33 -5.16 -15.89
N LYS A 85 2.32 -3.83 -16.03
CA LYS A 85 3.30 -2.97 -15.35
C LYS A 85 3.06 -2.96 -13.85
N GLY A 86 1.80 -2.84 -13.41
CA GLY A 86 1.44 -2.87 -11.99
C GLY A 86 1.97 -4.13 -11.29
N GLY A 87 1.62 -5.30 -11.79
CA GLY A 87 2.06 -6.58 -11.22
C GLY A 87 3.58 -6.76 -11.23
N SER A 88 4.24 -6.35 -12.32
CA SER A 88 5.70 -6.40 -12.42
C SER A 88 6.38 -5.43 -11.44
N ALA A 89 5.85 -4.21 -11.31
CA ALA A 89 6.34 -3.22 -10.35
C ALA A 89 6.15 -3.67 -8.91
N THR A 90 5.00 -4.27 -8.57
CA THR A 90 4.75 -4.85 -7.24
C THR A 90 5.79 -5.91 -6.92
N LYS A 91 6.05 -6.83 -7.86
CA LYS A 91 7.04 -7.89 -7.68
C LYS A 91 8.41 -7.31 -7.38
N ILE A 92 8.92 -6.44 -8.26
CA ILE A 92 10.23 -5.81 -8.11
C ILE A 92 10.33 -5.08 -6.77
N LEU A 93 9.32 -4.27 -6.44
CA LEU A 93 9.29 -3.48 -5.22
C LEU A 93 9.36 -4.35 -3.97
N LEU A 94 8.50 -5.37 -3.88
CA LEU A 94 8.44 -6.24 -2.70
C LEU A 94 9.69 -7.12 -2.58
N GLU A 95 10.20 -7.66 -3.68
CA GLU A 95 11.42 -8.46 -3.68
C GLU A 95 12.62 -7.63 -3.20
N VAL A 96 12.77 -6.39 -3.68
CA VAL A 96 13.87 -5.51 -3.28
C VAL A 96 13.78 -5.16 -1.79
N VAL A 97 12.62 -4.70 -1.31
CA VAL A 97 12.45 -4.29 0.09
C VAL A 97 12.67 -5.46 1.04
N LEU A 98 12.10 -6.63 0.75
CA LEU A 98 12.25 -7.81 1.59
C LEU A 98 13.68 -8.38 1.53
N SER A 99 14.34 -8.34 0.37
CA SER A 99 15.74 -8.77 0.25
C SER A 99 16.68 -7.87 1.06
N ALA A 100 16.48 -6.55 0.99
CA ALA A 100 17.24 -5.60 1.80
C ALA A 100 17.00 -5.82 3.30
N ALA A 101 15.76 -6.07 3.70
CA ALA A 101 15.41 -6.38 5.09
C ALA A 101 16.08 -7.68 5.58
N HIS A 102 16.06 -8.75 4.77
CA HIS A 102 16.74 -9.99 5.10
C HIS A 102 18.26 -9.83 5.23
N ALA A 103 18.89 -9.09 4.31
CA ALA A 103 20.33 -8.85 4.36
C ALA A 103 20.74 -8.06 5.61
N ALA A 104 20.00 -7.01 5.96
CA ALA A 104 20.23 -6.23 7.17
C ALA A 104 20.00 -7.05 8.45
N ALA A 105 18.92 -7.83 8.50
CA ALA A 105 18.65 -8.72 9.62
C ALA A 105 19.75 -9.78 9.81
N PHE A 106 20.28 -10.34 8.72
CA PHE A 106 21.34 -11.34 8.75
C PHE A 106 22.69 -10.77 9.19
N THR A 107 23.01 -9.55 8.78
CA THR A 107 24.30 -8.89 9.07
C THR A 107 24.29 -8.06 10.35
N HIS A 108 23.13 -7.93 11.01
CA HIS A 108 22.92 -7.02 12.15
C HIS A 108 23.31 -5.57 11.85
N THR A 109 23.24 -5.15 10.59
CA THR A 109 23.49 -3.77 10.18
C THR A 109 22.18 -3.07 9.82
N PRO A 110 21.99 -1.80 10.21
CA PRO A 110 20.83 -1.05 9.77
C PRO A 110 20.84 -0.85 8.25
N ILE A 111 19.66 -0.85 7.62
CA ILE A 111 19.50 -0.60 6.17
C ILE A 111 19.89 0.85 5.82
N THR A 112 19.71 1.78 6.76
CA THR A 112 20.04 3.20 6.63
C THR A 112 21.49 3.46 7.02
N GLN A 113 22.26 4.04 6.10
CA GLN A 113 23.48 4.81 6.41
C GLN A 113 23.12 6.19 6.95
#